data_AF-A0A7C4BQU1-F1
#
_entry.id   AF-A0A7C4BQU1-F1
#
_cell.length_a   1.000
_cell.length_b   1.000
_cell.length_c   1.000
_cell.angle_alpha   90.00
_cell.angle_beta   90.00
_cell.angle_gamma   90.00
#
_symmetry.space_group_name_H-M   'P 1'
#
loop_
_entity.id
_entity.type
_entity.pdbx_description
1 polymer ?
#
loop_
_entity_poly.entity_id
_entity_poly.type
_entity_poly.pdbx_seq_one_letter_code
_entity_poly.pdbx_strand_id
1 'polypeptide(L)'
;LKQLMYLMTTEKIFTDPDISLFELSKRLNITPHQLSQFINEHLNMRFNHFVNIYRIEEAKNILANHPDANIISIAFHVGFNSKSTFNKLFKQYTGKTPSDYKALYKNHSC
;
A
#
# COMPACT_ATOMS: atom_id res chain seq x y z
N LEU A 1 -2.43 -8.11 -17.21
CA LEU A 1 -1.88 -6.83 -16.68
C LEU A 1 -2.93 -5.73 -16.49
N LYS A 2 -3.65 -5.28 -17.55
CA LYS A 2 -4.57 -4.11 -17.45
C LYS A 2 -5.56 -4.18 -16.29
N GLN A 3 -6.21 -5.34 -16.10
CA GLN A 3 -7.18 -5.52 -15.02
C GLN A 3 -6.54 -5.50 -13.62
N LEU A 4 -5.39 -6.15 -13.43
CA LEU A 4 -4.63 -6.08 -12.17
C LEU A 4 -4.27 -4.62 -11.87
N MET A 5 -3.79 -3.89 -12.87
CA MET A 5 -3.46 -2.48 -12.68
C MET A 5 -4.68 -1.65 -12.30
N TYR A 6 -5.81 -1.82 -12.99
CA TYR A 6 -7.06 -1.16 -12.66
C TYR A 6 -7.49 -1.42 -11.20
N LEU A 7 -7.45 -2.68 -10.75
CA LEU A 7 -7.78 -3.04 -9.37
C LEU A 7 -6.86 -2.36 -8.35
N MET A 8 -5.58 -2.18 -8.69
CA MET A 8 -4.60 -1.58 -7.79
C MET A 8 -4.64 -0.04 -7.84
N THR A 9 -4.75 0.59 -9.00
CA THR A 9 -4.62 2.05 -9.12
C THR A 9 -5.95 2.79 -9.05
N THR A 10 -7.03 2.16 -9.50
CA THR A 10 -8.35 2.80 -9.59
C THR A 10 -9.25 2.35 -8.46
N GLU A 11 -9.45 1.04 -8.30
CA GLU A 11 -10.29 0.47 -7.23
C GLU A 11 -9.58 0.48 -5.87
N LYS A 12 -8.26 0.67 -5.86
CA LYS A 12 -7.41 0.67 -4.66
C LYS A 12 -7.68 -0.51 -3.73
N ILE A 13 -7.88 -1.71 -4.28
CA ILE A 13 -8.25 -2.91 -3.51
C ILE A 13 -7.28 -3.21 -2.35
N PHE A 14 -6.04 -2.75 -2.44
CA PHE A 14 -5.04 -2.86 -1.37
C PHE A 14 -5.46 -2.20 -0.05
N THR A 15 -6.44 -1.28 -0.03
CA THR A 15 -6.96 -0.66 1.19
C THR A 15 -7.79 -1.63 2.04
N ASP A 16 -8.25 -2.74 1.45
CA ASP A 16 -8.89 -3.82 2.20
C ASP A 16 -7.83 -4.50 3.09
N PRO A 17 -7.98 -4.49 4.43
CA PRO A 17 -7.03 -5.11 5.35
C PRO A 17 -6.95 -6.63 5.17
N ASP A 18 -8.01 -7.26 4.68
CA ASP A 18 -8.14 -8.71 4.54
C ASP A 18 -7.80 -9.20 3.13
N ILE A 19 -7.32 -8.31 2.26
CA ILE A 19 -6.91 -8.68 0.91
C ILE A 19 -5.89 -9.82 0.93
N SER A 20 -6.22 -10.88 0.21
CA SER A 20 -5.38 -12.06 0.06
C SER A 20 -5.12 -12.36 -1.41
N LEU A 21 -4.10 -13.19 -1.65
CA LEU A 21 -3.80 -13.70 -2.99
C LEU A 21 -5.03 -14.40 -3.61
N PHE A 22 -5.79 -15.11 -2.79
CA PHE A 22 -6.99 -15.82 -3.21
C PHE A 22 -8.13 -14.88 -3.60
N GLU A 23 -8.40 -13.84 -2.80
CA GLU A 23 -9.44 -12.86 -3.11
C GLU A 23 -9.09 -12.03 -4.35
N LEU A 24 -7.82 -11.66 -4.52
CA LEU A 24 -7.38 -10.97 -5.73
C LEU A 24 -7.43 -11.88 -6.97
N SER A 25 -7.06 -13.15 -6.85
CA SER A 25 -7.10 -14.08 -7.99
C SER A 25 -8.54 -14.33 -8.46
N LYS A 26 -9.50 -14.41 -7.53
CA LYS A 26 -10.94 -14.48 -7.86
C LYS A 26 -11.40 -13.29 -8.69
N ARG A 27 -11.07 -12.06 -8.28
CA ARG A 27 -11.44 -10.84 -9.02
C ARG A 27 -10.81 -10.76 -10.41
N LEU A 28 -9.68 -11.42 -10.60
CA LEU A 28 -8.96 -11.53 -11.87
C LEU A 28 -9.39 -12.75 -12.71
N ASN A 29 -10.29 -13.59 -12.19
CA ASN A 29 -10.70 -14.85 -12.79
C ASN A 29 -9.51 -15.78 -13.14
N ILE A 30 -8.53 -15.87 -12.23
CA ILE A 30 -7.36 -16.75 -12.32
C ILE A 30 -7.14 -17.50 -11.02
N THR A 31 -6.30 -18.53 -11.07
CA THR A 31 -5.90 -19.26 -9.87
C THR A 31 -4.92 -18.46 -9.01
N PRO A 32 -4.86 -18.69 -7.69
CA PRO A 32 -3.84 -18.10 -6.83
C PRO A 32 -2.41 -18.43 -7.29
N HIS A 33 -2.21 -19.64 -7.82
CA HIS A 33 -0.92 -20.07 -8.36
C HIS A 33 -0.50 -19.20 -9.55
N GLN A 34 -1.38 -19.01 -10.53
CA GLN A 34 -1.11 -18.13 -11.68
C GLN A 34 -0.81 -16.70 -11.25
N LEU A 35 -1.55 -16.15 -10.29
CA LEU A 35 -1.29 -14.80 -9.79
C LEU A 35 0.05 -14.72 -9.07
N SER A 36 0.37 -15.69 -8.21
CA SER A 36 1.66 -15.75 -7.50
C SER A 36 2.81 -15.88 -8.49
N GLN A 37 2.69 -16.79 -9.46
CA GLN A 37 3.69 -16.98 -10.51
C GLN A 37 3.90 -15.68 -11.28
N PHE A 38 2.80 -15.03 -11.70
CA PHE A 38 2.87 -13.76 -12.41
C PHE A 38 3.60 -12.67 -11.61
N ILE A 39 3.27 -12.47 -10.33
CA ILE A 39 3.92 -11.45 -9.49
C ILE A 39 5.41 -11.81 -9.27
N ASN A 40 5.73 -13.07 -9.01
CA ASN A 40 7.12 -13.48 -8.79
C ASN A 40 7.96 -13.38 -10.07
N GLU A 41 7.45 -13.82 -11.23
CA GLU A 41 8.23 -13.85 -12.48
C GLU A 41 8.33 -12.47 -13.14
N HIS A 42 7.24 -11.70 -13.15
CA HIS A 42 7.23 -10.41 -13.86
C HIS A 42 7.60 -9.22 -13.00
N LEU A 43 7.37 -9.29 -11.69
CA LEU A 43 7.66 -8.19 -10.76
C LEU A 43 8.78 -8.51 -9.78
N ASN A 44 9.31 -9.75 -9.79
CA ASN A 44 10.35 -10.21 -8.88
C ASN A 44 9.99 -9.97 -7.39
N MET A 45 8.72 -10.21 -7.04
CA MET A 45 8.16 -9.87 -5.73
C MET A 45 7.22 -10.96 -5.20
N ARG A 46 7.12 -11.03 -3.87
CA ARG A 46 6.05 -11.77 -3.20
C ARG A 46 4.77 -10.94 -3.15
N PHE A 47 3.60 -11.58 -3.13
CA PHE A 47 2.29 -10.91 -3.07
C PHE A 47 2.18 -9.85 -1.95
N ASN A 48 2.61 -10.18 -0.73
CA ASN A 48 2.56 -9.22 0.38
C ASN A 48 3.44 -7.99 0.15
N HIS A 49 4.60 -8.16 -0.48
CA HIS A 49 5.47 -7.04 -0.86
C HIS A 49 4.77 -6.16 -1.89
N PHE A 50 4.21 -6.78 -2.93
CA PHE A 50 3.44 -6.10 -3.96
C PHE A 50 2.32 -5.24 -3.36
N VAL A 51 1.44 -5.81 -2.52
CA VAL A 51 0.36 -5.05 -1.86
C VAL A 51 0.91 -3.92 -0.99
N ASN A 52 1.93 -4.19 -0.17
CA ASN A 52 2.49 -3.19 0.74
C ASN A 52 3.08 -1.98 0.02
N ILE A 53 3.66 -2.15 -1.17
CA ILE A 53 4.15 -1.00 -1.96
C ILE A 53 3.00 -0.04 -2.26
N TYR A 54 1.86 -0.52 -2.76
CA TYR A 54 0.72 0.35 -3.04
C TYR A 54 0.18 1.02 -1.78
N ARG A 55 0.10 0.28 -0.66
CA ARG A 55 -0.33 0.85 0.63
C ARG A 55 0.59 1.99 1.08
N ILE A 56 1.91 1.81 0.95
CA ILE A 56 2.89 2.83 1.35
C ILE A 56 2.89 4.01 0.39
N GLU A 57 2.78 3.79 -0.92
CA GLU A 57 2.69 4.88 -1.90
C GLU A 57 1.44 5.73 -1.69
N GLU A 58 0.29 5.12 -1.41
CA GLU A 58 -0.92 5.86 -1.06
C GLU A 58 -0.73 6.64 0.25
N ALA A 59 -0.14 6.03 1.28
CA ALA A 59 0.14 6.71 2.54
C ALA A 59 1.09 7.90 2.37
N LYS A 60 2.13 7.79 1.54
CA LYS A 60 3.03 8.91 1.20
C LYS A 60 2.25 10.04 0.55
N ASN A 61 1.39 9.72 -0.43
CA ASN A 61 0.56 10.70 -1.12
C ASN A 61 -0.37 11.44 -0.14
N ILE A 62 -1.05 10.72 0.76
CA ILE A 62 -1.92 11.34 1.76
C ILE A 62 -1.11 12.22 2.73
N LEU A 63 0.04 11.75 3.22
CA LEU A 63 0.87 12.50 4.16
C LEU A 63 1.48 13.77 3.54
N ALA A 64 1.78 13.75 2.25
CA ALA A 64 2.31 14.91 1.53
C ALA A 64 1.22 15.98 1.28
N ASN A 65 0.01 15.55 0.92
CA ASN A 65 -1.10 16.47 0.60
C ASN A 65 -1.89 16.93 1.84
N HIS A 66 -1.87 16.14 2.91
CA HIS A 66 -2.57 16.41 4.16
C HIS A 66 -1.63 16.30 5.36
N PRO A 67 -0.68 17.24 5.51
CA PRO A 67 0.34 17.20 6.55
C PRO A 67 -0.20 17.45 7.96
N ASP A 68 -1.52 17.53 8.16
CA ASP A 68 -2.15 17.54 9.49
C ASP A 68 -2.93 16.25 9.80
N ALA A 69 -3.17 15.39 8.81
CA ALA A 69 -3.94 14.16 8.97
C ALA A 69 -3.34 13.19 10.01
N ASN A 70 -4.20 12.48 10.75
CA ASN A 70 -3.77 11.55 11.77
C ASN A 70 -3.08 10.32 11.14
N ILE A 71 -1.83 10.06 11.54
CA ILE A 71 -1.00 8.98 10.98
C ILE A 71 -1.63 7.60 11.21
N ILE A 72 -2.27 7.37 12.36
CA ILE A 72 -2.92 6.10 12.68
C ILE A 72 -4.15 5.90 11.78
N SER A 73 -4.95 6.94 11.59
CA SER A 73 -6.08 6.90 10.67
C SER A 73 -5.63 6.60 9.23
N ILE A 74 -4.52 7.18 8.78
CA ILE A 74 -3.93 6.87 7.46
C ILE A 74 -3.50 5.41 7.38
N ALA A 75 -2.83 4.88 8.41
CA ALA A 75 -2.39 3.49 8.44
C ALA A 75 -3.56 2.51 8.25
N PHE A 76 -4.66 2.73 8.96
CA PHE A 76 -5.87 1.92 8.81
C PHE A 76 -6.57 2.14 7.46
N HIS A 77 -6.62 3.40 6.98
CA HIS A 77 -7.22 3.72 5.69
C HIS A 77 -6.52 3.01 4.52
N VAL A 78 -5.19 2.89 4.56
CA VAL A 78 -4.43 2.18 3.52
C VAL A 78 -4.35 0.67 3.77
N GLY A 79 -5.15 0.12 4.69
CA GLY A 79 -5.31 -1.32 4.87
C GLY A 79 -4.30 -2.00 5.82
N PHE A 80 -3.57 -1.26 6.66
CA PHE A 80 -2.75 -1.90 7.71
C PHE A 80 -3.58 -2.19 8.96
N ASN A 81 -3.54 -3.44 9.43
CA ASN A 81 -4.19 -3.83 10.70
C ASN A 81 -3.46 -3.35 11.97
N SER A 82 -2.25 -2.79 11.85
CA SER A 82 -1.55 -2.28 13.03
C SER A 82 -0.61 -1.12 12.71
N LYS A 83 -0.53 -0.17 13.65
CA LYS A 83 0.43 0.95 13.64
C LYS A 83 1.88 0.46 13.60
N SER A 84 2.21 -0.62 14.31
CA SER A 84 3.57 -1.15 14.38
C SER A 84 4.04 -1.65 13.02
N THR A 85 3.20 -2.46 12.35
CA THR A 85 3.49 -2.97 11.00
C THR A 85 3.59 -1.83 9.99
N PHE A 86 2.66 -0.87 10.04
CA PHE A 86 2.72 0.32 9.20
C PHE A 86 4.02 1.10 9.38
N ASN A 87 4.36 1.49 10.61
CA ASN A 87 5.57 2.27 10.89
C ASN A 87 6.84 1.56 10.42
N LYS A 88 6.95 0.24 10.68
CA LYS A 88 8.10 -0.57 10.26
C LYS A 88 8.24 -0.58 8.74
N LEU A 89 7.17 -0.90 8.03
CA LEU A 89 7.20 -1.00 6.58
C LEU A 89 7.40 0.39 5.96
N PHE A 90 6.69 1.41 6.41
CA PHE A 90 6.86 2.78 5.92
C PHE A 90 8.32 3.23 6.02
N LYS A 91 8.97 3.00 7.17
CA LYS A 91 10.40 3.30 7.31
C LYS A 91 11.28 2.45 6.41
N GLN A 92 10.97 1.16 6.26
CA GLN A 92 11.71 0.26 5.38
C GLN A 92 11.66 0.72 3.90
N TYR A 93 10.50 1.15 3.41
CA TYR A 93 10.32 1.56 2.01
C TYR A 93 10.77 3.00 1.74
N THR A 94 10.65 3.90 2.71
CA THR A 94 10.91 5.34 2.50
C THR A 94 12.20 5.85 3.14
N GLY A 95 12.81 5.06 4.02
CA GLY A 95 13.94 5.46 4.86
C GLY A 95 13.57 6.42 6.01
N LYS A 96 12.29 6.80 6.17
CA LYS A 96 11.82 7.79 7.16
C LYS A 96 10.62 7.25 7.94
N THR A 97 10.45 7.66 9.19
CA THR A 97 9.18 7.34 9.87
C THR A 97 8.04 8.14 9.24
N PRO A 98 6.77 7.71 9.38
CA PRO A 98 5.63 8.49 8.88
C PRO A 98 5.61 9.93 9.44
N SER A 99 6.00 10.12 10.69
CA SER A 99 6.08 11.44 11.32
C SER A 99 7.17 12.31 10.68
N ASP A 100 8.36 11.75 10.44
CA ASP A 100 9.45 12.47 9.77
C ASP A 100 9.07 12.84 8.34
N TYR A 101 8.41 11.91 7.62
CA TYR A 101 7.95 12.15 6.25
C TYR A 101 6.89 13.26 6.19
N LYS A 102 5.92 13.24 7.12
CA LYS A 102 4.88 14.27 7.28
C LYS A 102 5.47 15.66 7.56
N ALA A 103 6.51 15.73 8.39
CA ALA A 103 7.15 16.99 8.76
C ALA A 103 7.79 17.72 7.58
N LEU A 104 8.17 17.01 6.50
CA LEU A 104 8.72 17.61 5.28
C LEU A 104 7.73 18.55 4.58
N TYR A 105 6.42 18.35 4.77
CA TYR A 105 5.37 19.08 4.09
C TYR A 105 4.60 20.06 4.98
N LYS A 106 4.87 20.06 6.30
CA LYS A 106 4.24 20.99 7.25
C LYS A 106 4.64 22.45 7.05
N ASN A 107 5.79 22.72 6.40
CA ASN A 107 6.31 24.08 6.24
C ASN A 107 5.72 24.84 5.04
N HIS A 108 4.72 24.30 4.34
CA HIS A 108 4.05 24.96 3.21
C HIS A 108 2.66 25.52 3.53
N SER A 109 2.23 25.46 4.79
CA SER A 109 0.99 26.09 5.27
C SER A 109 1.34 27.34 6.09
N CYS A 110 1.72 28.42 5.41
CA CYS A 110 1.66 29.79 5.94
C CYS A 110 0.55 30.54 5.21
#